data_AF-A0A0G0Z9E3-F1
#
_entry.id   AF-A0A0G0Z9E3-F1
#
_cell.length_a   1.000
_cell.length_b   1.000
_cell.length_c   1.000
_cell.angle_alpha   90.00
_cell.angle_beta   90.00
_cell.angle_gamma   90.00
#
_symmetry.space_group_name_H-M   'P 1'
#
loop_
_entity.id
_entity.type
_entity.pdbx_description
1 polymer ?
#
loop_
_entity_poly.entity_id
_entity_poly.type
_entity_poly.pdbx_seq_one_letter_code
_entity_poly.pdbx_strand_id
1 'polypeptide(L)' 'MSKKILIFDFDGTIADSRNIILETINKLSEKYGYKSIQNGNIEELRNKTIKELFQILRIPWIKLPLLLIDIVKYPFL' A
#
# COMPACT_ATOMS: atom_id res chain seq x y z
N MET A 1 -19.09 -32.54 18.02
CA MET A 1 -18.61 -32.20 16.66
C MET A 1 -17.86 -30.88 16.70
N SER A 2 -16.63 -30.82 16.22
CA SER A 2 -15.89 -29.56 16.05
C SER A 2 -16.42 -28.81 14.82
N LYS A 3 -16.81 -27.53 14.98
CA LYS A 3 -17.20 -26.67 13.85
C LYS A 3 -15.94 -26.13 13.17
N LYS A 4 -15.87 -26.24 11.83
CA LYS A 4 -14.92 -25.46 11.04
C LYS A 4 -15.46 -24.03 10.95
N ILE A 5 -14.65 -23.06 11.36
CA ILE A 5 -14.99 -21.64 11.32
C ILE A 5 -14.02 -20.97 10.36
N LEU A 6 -14.56 -20.14 9.47
CA LEU A 6 -13.81 -19.33 8.52
C LEU A 6 -14.14 -17.86 8.82
N ILE A 7 -13.10 -17.07 9.07
CA ILE A 7 -13.22 -15.65 9.39
C ILE A 7 -12.62 -14.88 8.21
N PHE A 8 -13.39 -13.94 7.68
CA PHE A 8 -12.96 -13.04 6.62
C PHE A 8 -13.01 -11.60 7.12
N ASP A 9 -12.03 -10.82 6.70
CA ASP A 9 -11.91 -9.40 6.95
C ASP A 9 -11.87 -8.65 5.61
N PHE A 10 -12.53 -7.49 5.55
CA PHE A 10 -12.61 -6.65 4.35
C PHE A 10 -12.08 -5.23 4.61
N ASP A 11 -11.75 -4.87 5.85
CA ASP A 11 -11.23 -3.53 6.18
C ASP A 11 -9.70 -3.50 6.35
N GLY A 12 -9.06 -4.67 6.39
CA GLY A 12 -7.60 -4.81 6.44
C GLY A 12 -7.02 -4.77 7.85
N THR A 13 -7.85 -4.94 8.88
CA THR A 13 -7.43 -5.05 10.29
C THR A 13 -6.67 -6.33 10.57
N ILE A 14 -7.14 -7.48 10.04
CA ILE A 14 -6.51 -8.80 10.23
C ILE A 14 -5.49 -9.07 9.12
N ALA A 15 -5.78 -8.64 7.89
CA ALA A 15 -4.97 -8.97 6.72
C ALA A 15 -3.66 -8.16 6.59
N ASP A 16 -3.40 -7.18 7.47
CA ASP A 16 -2.26 -6.24 7.41
C ASP A 16 -1.97 -5.68 5.99
N SER A 17 -3.03 -5.45 5.22
CA SER A 17 -2.94 -5.07 3.81
C SER A 17 -2.29 -3.71 3.60
N ARG A 18 -2.35 -2.83 4.61
CA ARG A 18 -1.72 -1.50 4.56
C ARG A 18 -0.20 -1.57 4.48
N ASN A 19 0.45 -2.44 5.25
CA ASN A 19 1.91 -2.59 5.17
C ASN A 19 2.32 -3.12 3.79
N ILE A 20 1.58 -4.10 3.27
CA ILE A 20 1.79 -4.65 1.92
C ILE A 20 1.67 -3.56 0.85
N ILE A 21 0.66 -2.68 0.96
CA ILE A 21 0.50 -1.54 0.03
C ILE A 21 1.69 -0.58 0.12
N LEU A 22 2.14 -0.22 1.32
CA LEU A 22 3.28 0.70 1.51
C LEU A 22 4.59 0.12 0.95
N GLU A 23 4.86 -1.16 1.18
CA GLU A 23 6.00 -1.87 0.57
C GLU A 23 5.89 -1.90 -0.96
N THR A 24 4.69 -2.13 -1.49
CA THR A 24 4.45 -2.14 -2.93
C THR A 24 4.71 -0.77 -3.54
N ILE A 25 4.23 0.29 -2.88
CA ILE A 25 4.49 1.67 -3.30
C ILE A 25 6.00 1.98 -3.26
N ASN A 26 6.74 1.49 -2.27
CA ASN A 26 8.20 1.61 -2.24
C ASN A 26 8.87 0.93 -3.43
N LYS A 27 8.49 -0.30 -3.76
CA LYS A 27 9.00 -1.00 -4.96
C LYS A 27 8.68 -0.23 -6.25
N LEU A 28 7.48 0.33 -6.34
CA LEU A 28 7.09 1.17 -7.47
C LEU A 28 7.84 2.51 -7.51
N SER A 29 8.23 3.06 -6.35
CA SER A 29 9.05 4.27 -6.30
C SER A 29 10.41 4.05 -6.97
N GLU A 30 11.03 2.87 -6.78
CA GLU A 30 12.26 2.50 -7.50
C GLU A 30 12.02 2.39 -9.01
N LYS A 31 10.95 1.69 -9.42
CA LYS A 31 10.58 1.51 -10.84
C LYS A 31 10.37 2.84 -11.58
N TYR A 32 9.78 3.83 -10.91
CA TYR A 32 9.39 5.10 -11.52
C TYR A 32 10.30 6.28 -11.15
N GLY A 33 11.33 6.07 -10.32
CA GLY A 33 12.25 7.11 -9.88
C GLY A 33 11.65 8.11 -8.88
N TYR A 34 10.66 7.69 -8.09
CA TYR A 34 10.06 8.51 -7.03
C TYR A 34 10.77 8.32 -5.69
N LYS A 35 10.46 9.18 -4.72
CA LYS A 35 11.03 9.09 -3.37
C LYS A 35 10.49 7.84 -2.67
N SER A 36 11.38 7.05 -2.08
CA SER A 36 11.01 5.91 -1.24
C SER A 36 10.75 6.32 0.21
N ILE A 37 9.92 5.53 0.88
CA ILE A 37 9.64 5.59 2.31
C ILE A 37 10.78 4.86 3.04
N GLN A 38 11.44 5.54 3.98
CA GLN A 38 12.38 4.89 4.89
C GLN A 38 11.61 4.14 5.99
N ASN A 39 12.13 2.99 6.44
CA ASN A 39 11.44 2.06 7.35
C ASN A 39 10.89 2.71 8.64
N GLY A 40 11.52 3.78 9.15
CA GLY A 40 11.02 4.53 10.32
C GLY A 40 9.75 5.37 10.08
N ASN A 41 9.39 5.61 8.82
CA ASN A 41 8.24 6.47 8.47
C ASN A 41 6.96 5.68 8.21
N ILE A 42 7.01 4.34 8.14
CA ILE A 42 5.86 3.50 7.75
C ILE A 42 4.68 3.69 8.72
N GLU A 43 4.94 3.71 10.04
CA GLU A 43 3.89 3.96 11.04
C GLU A 43 3.27 5.36 10.91
N GLU A 44 4.08 6.37 10.59
CA GLU A 44 3.62 7.75 10.40
C GLU A 44 2.73 7.90 9.15
N LEU A 45 3.00 7.10 8.13
CA LEU A 45 2.25 7.06 6.89
C LEU A 45 0.96 6.25 6.99
N ARG A 46 0.83 5.37 7.99
CA ARG A 46 -0.37 4.54 8.19
C ARG A 46 -1.65 5.36 8.37
N ASN A 47 -1.51 6.55 8.96
CA ASN A 47 -2.62 7.48 9.21
C ASN A 47 -2.80 8.53 8.11
N LYS A 48 -1.99 8.50 7.04
CA LYS A 48 -2.09 9.44 5.93
C LYS A 48 -3.10 8.93 4.90
N THR A 49 -3.80 9.87 4.29
CA THR A 49 -4.61 9.63 3.09
C THR A 49 -3.70 9.31 1.91
N ILE A 50 -4.24 8.65 0.87
CA ILE A 50 -3.54 8.44 -0.41
C ILE A 50 -3.03 9.78 -0.98
N LYS A 51 -3.78 10.85 -0.72
CA LYS A 51 -3.42 12.20 -1.14
C LYS A 51 -2.15 12.72 -0.51
N GLU A 52 -2.08 12.64 0.81
CA GLU A 52 -0.89 13.06 1.54
C GLU A 52 0.29 12.15 1.23
N LEU A 53 0.06 10.85 1.03
CA LEU A 53 1.09 9.90 0.64
C LEU A 53 1.72 10.30 -0.71
N PHE A 54 0.91 10.61 -1.72
CA PHE A 54 1.42 11.04 -3.03
C PHE A 54 2.22 12.34 -2.95
N GLN A 55 1.82 13.28 -2.07
CA GLN A 55 2.57 14.50 -1.82
C GLN A 55 3.94 14.21 -1.17
N ILE A 56 3.97 13.34 -0.15
CA ILE A 56 5.19 12.96 0.56
C ILE A 56 6.19 12.27 -0.38
N LEU A 57 5.68 11.40 -1.24
CA LEU A 57 6.48 10.62 -2.20
C LEU A 57 6.80 11.38 -3.50
N ARG A 58 6.26 12.60 -3.65
CA ARG A 58 6.37 13.44 -4.84
C ARG A 58 5.90 12.74 -6.12
N ILE A 59 4.85 11.93 -5.99
CA ILE A 59 4.21 11.24 -7.11
C ILE A 59 3.18 12.18 -7.74
N PRO A 60 3.27 12.47 -9.05
CA PRO A 60 2.25 13.25 -9.73
C PRO A 60 0.88 12.56 -9.70
N TRP A 61 -0.17 13.30 -9.38
CA TRP A 61 -1.55 12.80 -9.32
C TRP A 61 -2.03 12.09 -10.57
N ILE A 62 -1.61 12.58 -11.75
CA ILE A 62 -1.96 11.99 -13.04
C ILE A 62 -1.43 10.56 -13.22
N LYS A 63 -0.44 10.15 -12.41
CA LYS A 63 0.15 8.80 -12.43
C LYS A 63 -0.60 7.82 -11.52
N LEU A 64 -1.59 8.28 -10.75
CA LEU A 64 -2.39 7.43 -9.88
C LEU A 64 -3.03 6.24 -10.63
N PRO A 65 -3.68 6.41 -11.81
CA PRO A 65 -4.26 5.28 -12.53
C PRO A 65 -3.22 4.22 -12.92
N LEU A 66 -2.04 4.67 -13.38
CA LEU A 66 -0.94 3.77 -13.77
C LEU A 66 -0.39 2.99 -12.57
N LEU A 67 -0.21 3.68 -11.43
CA LEU A 67 0.23 3.04 -10.20
C LEU A 67 -0.79 2.03 -9.67
N LEU A 68 -2.09 2.35 -9.71
CA LEU A 68 -3.14 1.41 -9.30
C LEU A 68 -3.14 0.14 -10.17
N ILE A 69 -2.98 0.28 -11.48
CA ILE A 69 -2.86 -0.89 -12.39
C ILE A 69 -1.68 -1.77 -12.00
N ASP A 70 -0.54 -1.17 -11.63
CA ASP A 70 0.63 -1.94 -11.21
C ASP A 70 0.45 -2.57 -9.83
N ILE A 71 -0.18 -1.87 -8.88
CA ILE A 71 -0.47 -2.36 -7.53
C ILE A 71 -1.34 -3.63 -7.61
N VAL A 72 -2.38 -3.64 -8.45
CA VAL A 72 -3.28 -4.80 -8.62
C VAL A 72 -2.58 -6.02 -9.27
N LYS A 73 -1.41 -5.83 -9.90
CA LYS A 73 -0.61 -6.92 -10.46
C LYS A 73 0.30 -7.60 -9.43
N TYR A 74 0.45 -7.04 -8.22
CA TYR A 74 1.27 -7.67 -7.19
C TYR A 74 0.48 -8.80 -6.51
N PRO A 75 1.00 -10.04 -6.48
CA PRO A 75 0.25 -11.25 -6.10
C PRO A 75 -0.11 -11.36 -4.61
N PHE A 76 0.20 -10.33 -3.82
CA PHE A 76 -0.06 -10.27 -2.38
C PHE A 76 -1.14 -9.22 -2.02
N LEU A 77 -1.79 -8.64 -3.04
CA LEU A 77 -2.94 -7.75 -2.93
C LEU A 77 -4.17 -8.36 -3.62
#